data_AF-G4U237-F1
#
_entry.id   AF-G4U237-F1
#
_cell.length_a   1.000
_cell.length_b   1.000
_cell.length_c   1.000
_cell.angle_alpha   90.00
_cell.angle_beta   90.00
_cell.angle_gamma   90.00
#
_symmetry.space_group_name_H-M   'P 1'
#
loop_
_entity.id
_entity.type
_entity.pdbx_description
1 polymer ?
#
loop_
_entity_poly.entity_id
_entity_poly.type
_entity_poly.pdbx_seq_one_letter_code
_entity_poly.pdbx_strand_id
1 'polypeptide(L)'
;MNASAVSQSAQFAPFNAGYMWDHSKYGHYYGRLDDDQYVNTYPGGVWQQTASVVSKTNPGCYELADERCFATYGFQYKHGYAEDGAHITWINDGKLAWCMDAQGFGGETTANIDKRGISKEPMYIIINLGISEGFSHGIPFDELTFPADMKVDWIRVYQYEDEMNVTCDPPNFATSNYINAFPEAYSNPELTTWSRPRDKGGYEEAWPRNSMSDGC
;
A
#
# COMPACT_ATOMS: atom_id res chain seq x y z
N MET A 1 -21.21 5.44 -9.14
CA MET A 1 -20.82 5.61 -10.56
C MET A 1 -20.84 4.23 -11.21
N ASN A 2 -21.52 4.06 -12.35
CA ASN A 2 -21.45 2.85 -13.17
C ASN A 2 -20.27 2.95 -14.17
N ALA A 3 -19.09 3.36 -13.69
CA ALA A 3 -17.91 3.56 -14.53
C ALA A 3 -16.74 2.79 -13.91
N SER A 4 -15.93 2.14 -14.76
CA SER A 4 -14.76 1.38 -14.33
C SER A 4 -13.77 2.27 -13.59
N ALA A 5 -13.31 1.84 -12.42
CA ALA A 5 -12.51 2.67 -11.52
C ALA A 5 -11.40 1.86 -10.82
N VAL A 6 -10.39 2.56 -10.34
CA VAL A 6 -9.28 1.99 -9.57
C VAL A 6 -9.18 2.70 -8.23
N SER A 7 -9.01 1.93 -7.15
CA SER A 7 -8.66 2.47 -5.83
C SER A 7 -7.15 2.56 -5.71
N GLN A 8 -6.65 3.78 -5.58
CA GLN A 8 -5.24 4.06 -5.31
C GLN A 8 -5.11 4.38 -3.82
N SER A 9 -4.39 3.54 -3.08
CA SER A 9 -4.43 3.57 -1.62
C SER A 9 -3.07 3.31 -0.99
N ALA A 10 -2.90 3.82 0.23
CA ALA A 10 -1.84 3.41 1.16
C ALA A 10 -2.47 3.11 2.53
N GLN A 11 -2.09 1.98 3.12
CA GLN A 11 -2.56 1.56 4.44
C GLN A 11 -1.56 1.98 5.52
N PHE A 12 -2.08 2.44 6.65
CA PHE A 12 -1.30 2.98 7.75
C PHE A 12 -1.71 2.35 9.07
N ALA A 13 -0.72 2.09 9.91
CA ALA A 13 -0.88 1.75 11.31
C ALA A 13 0.05 2.65 12.16
N PRO A 14 -0.22 2.83 13.47
CA PRO A 14 -1.44 2.41 14.18
C PRO A 14 -2.69 3.17 13.71
N PHE A 15 -3.89 2.65 14.02
CA PHE A 15 -5.17 3.20 13.55
C PHE A 15 -5.73 4.22 14.53
N ASN A 16 -6.05 5.42 14.05
CA ASN A 16 -6.63 6.48 14.88
C ASN A 16 -8.14 6.35 15.05
N ALA A 17 -8.68 7.13 15.99
CA ALA A 17 -10.11 7.17 16.24
C ALA A 17 -10.87 7.54 14.95
N GLY A 18 -11.73 6.63 14.49
CA GLY A 18 -12.55 6.81 13.28
C GLY A 18 -11.80 6.61 11.95
N TYR A 19 -10.54 6.15 11.96
CA TYR A 19 -9.76 5.87 10.75
C TYR A 19 -9.55 7.10 9.84
N MET A 20 -9.54 8.30 10.42
CA MET A 20 -9.53 9.57 9.69
C MET A 20 -8.12 10.03 9.33
N TRP A 21 -7.96 10.71 8.20
CA TRP A 21 -6.75 11.46 7.86
C TRP A 21 -7.15 12.82 7.30
N ASP A 22 -6.30 13.85 7.46
CA ASP A 22 -6.63 15.20 7.00
C ASP A 22 -6.38 15.38 5.50
N HIS A 23 -7.22 14.72 4.72
CA HIS A 23 -7.20 14.70 3.26
C HIS A 23 -7.57 16.05 2.63
N SER A 24 -8.20 16.94 3.39
CA SER A 24 -8.61 18.27 2.94
C SER A 24 -7.41 19.21 2.83
N LYS A 25 -6.45 19.05 3.75
CA LYS A 25 -5.27 19.91 3.86
C LYS A 25 -4.02 19.30 3.23
N TYR A 26 -3.87 17.98 3.33
CA TYR A 26 -2.65 17.26 2.92
C TYR A 26 -2.88 16.27 1.78
N GLY A 27 -4.08 16.29 1.19
CA GLY A 27 -4.36 15.63 -0.08
C GLY A 27 -4.29 16.64 -1.22
N HIS A 28 -3.52 16.32 -2.26
CA HIS A 28 -3.40 17.11 -3.48
C HIS A 28 -4.00 16.33 -4.64
N TYR A 29 -4.97 16.91 -5.34
CA TYR A 29 -5.75 16.20 -6.36
C TYR A 29 -5.54 16.86 -7.73
N TYR A 30 -5.08 16.10 -8.71
CA TYR A 30 -4.77 16.62 -10.04
C TYR A 30 -5.95 16.50 -11.02
N GLY A 31 -6.83 15.51 -10.84
CA GLY A 31 -8.13 15.40 -11.51
C GLY A 31 -9.26 16.09 -10.74
N ARG A 32 -10.38 16.38 -11.41
CA ARG A 32 -11.53 17.04 -10.78
C ARG A 32 -12.23 16.10 -9.79
N LEU A 33 -12.29 16.50 -8.52
CA LEU A 33 -13.09 15.80 -7.52
C LEU A 33 -14.58 15.79 -7.93
N ASP A 34 -15.26 14.69 -7.60
CA ASP A 34 -16.66 14.41 -7.95
C ASP A 34 -16.93 14.24 -9.46
N ASP A 35 -15.88 14.21 -10.27
CA ASP A 35 -15.95 13.81 -11.68
C ASP A 35 -14.91 12.76 -12.03
N ASP A 36 -13.64 13.14 -12.15
CA ASP A 36 -12.56 12.23 -12.55
C ASP A 36 -12.20 11.27 -11.42
N GLN A 37 -12.34 11.75 -10.19
CA GLN A 37 -11.94 11.04 -8.98
C GLN A 37 -12.74 11.49 -7.77
N TYR A 38 -12.73 10.69 -6.71
CA TYR A 38 -13.31 11.04 -5.42
C TYR A 38 -12.50 10.43 -4.29
N VAL A 39 -12.45 11.13 -3.16
CA VAL A 39 -11.87 10.57 -1.92
C VAL A 39 -12.70 9.35 -1.54
N ASN A 40 -12.04 8.21 -1.33
CA ASN A 40 -12.73 6.96 -1.05
C ASN A 40 -13.50 7.09 0.27
N THR A 41 -14.77 6.69 0.26
CA THR A 41 -15.65 6.77 1.43
C THR A 41 -15.39 5.65 2.44
N TYR A 42 -14.56 4.66 2.09
CA TYR A 42 -14.07 3.65 3.02
C TYR A 42 -12.75 4.10 3.67
N PRO A 43 -12.77 4.57 4.93
CA PRO A 43 -11.57 5.06 5.62
C PRO A 43 -10.72 3.90 6.20
N GLY A 44 -11.28 2.69 6.22
CA GLY A 44 -10.69 1.52 6.86
C GLY A 44 -11.68 0.78 7.76
N GLY A 45 -11.13 -0.04 8.65
CA GLY A 45 -11.85 -0.82 9.65
C GLY A 45 -10.89 -1.40 10.67
N VAL A 46 -11.35 -2.35 11.49
CA VAL A 46 -10.54 -2.90 12.61
C VAL A 46 -9.21 -3.53 12.18
N TRP A 47 -9.04 -3.81 10.89
CA TRP A 47 -7.83 -4.41 10.30
C TRP A 47 -6.96 -3.44 9.49
N GLN A 48 -7.43 -2.22 9.21
CA GLN A 48 -6.70 -1.26 8.38
C GLN A 48 -7.20 0.18 8.55
N GLN A 49 -6.32 1.15 8.38
CA GLN A 49 -6.68 2.54 8.08
C GLN A 49 -6.05 2.91 6.74
N THR A 50 -6.74 3.69 5.90
CA THR A 50 -6.23 4.00 4.55
C THR A 50 -6.30 5.49 4.21
N ALA A 51 -5.27 5.97 3.50
CA ALA A 51 -5.42 7.07 2.57
C ALA A 51 -5.88 6.47 1.24
N SER A 52 -6.94 6.99 0.62
CA SER A 52 -7.46 6.39 -0.60
C SER A 52 -8.26 7.36 -1.46
N VAL A 53 -8.00 7.31 -2.76
CA VAL A 53 -8.77 8.00 -3.80
C VAL A 53 -9.16 6.97 -4.85
N VAL A 54 -10.41 7.06 -5.31
CA VAL A 54 -10.89 6.26 -6.41
C VAL A 54 -10.93 7.14 -7.65
N SER A 55 -10.23 6.72 -8.70
CA SER A 55 -10.18 7.44 -9.98
C SER A 55 -10.83 6.63 -11.08
N LYS A 56 -11.52 7.31 -12.01
CA LYS A 56 -12.00 6.70 -13.25
C LYS A 56 -10.81 6.14 -14.04
N THR A 57 -10.99 4.95 -14.60
CA THR A 57 -9.99 4.30 -15.47
C THR A 57 -10.37 4.49 -16.93
N ASN A 58 -9.41 4.28 -17.84
CA ASN A 58 -9.69 4.26 -19.27
C ASN A 58 -10.45 2.97 -19.64
N PRO A 59 -11.74 3.04 -20.04
CA PRO A 59 -12.52 1.84 -20.34
C PRO A 59 -12.03 1.08 -21.58
N GLY A 60 -11.32 1.74 -22.49
CA GLY A 60 -10.74 1.09 -23.68
C GLY A 60 -9.60 0.10 -23.35
N CYS A 61 -9.00 0.21 -22.15
CA CYS A 61 -7.88 -0.65 -21.77
C CYS A 61 -8.32 -1.88 -20.95
N TYR A 62 -9.62 -2.21 -20.95
CA TYR A 62 -10.13 -3.46 -20.40
C TYR A 62 -10.10 -4.57 -21.45
N GLU A 63 -9.98 -5.83 -21.00
CA GLU A 63 -9.81 -6.99 -21.88
C GLU A 63 -10.92 -7.12 -22.94
N LEU A 64 -12.17 -6.82 -22.58
CA LEU A 64 -13.33 -6.98 -23.46
C LEU A 64 -13.68 -5.71 -24.25
N ALA A 65 -12.86 -4.66 -24.19
CA ALA A 65 -13.07 -3.48 -25.01
C ALA A 65 -12.80 -3.77 -26.50
N ASP A 66 -13.55 -3.10 -27.38
CA ASP A 66 -13.39 -3.24 -28.85
C ASP A 66 -12.00 -2.78 -29.31
N GLU A 67 -11.53 -1.64 -28.80
CA GLU A 67 -10.20 -1.07 -29.08
C GLU A 67 -9.29 -1.22 -27.85
N ARG A 68 -8.65 -2.38 -27.74
CA ARG A 68 -7.80 -2.72 -26.60
C ARG A 68 -6.54 -1.86 -26.55
N CYS A 69 -6.28 -1.28 -25.38
CA CYS A 69 -5.05 -0.56 -25.06
C CYS A 69 -4.41 -1.03 -23.75
N PHE A 70 -3.21 -0.54 -23.47
CA PHE A 70 -2.58 -0.61 -22.15
C PHE A 70 -2.65 0.75 -21.47
N ALA A 71 -3.05 0.77 -20.21
CA ALA A 71 -3.01 1.97 -19.37
C ALA A 71 -1.83 1.88 -18.39
N THR A 72 -1.13 3.00 -18.19
CA THR A 72 -0.01 3.07 -17.25
C THR A 72 -0.49 3.46 -15.86
N TYR A 73 -0.24 2.60 -14.87
CA TYR A 73 -0.48 2.85 -13.45
C TYR A 73 0.83 2.84 -12.68
N GLY A 74 0.88 3.57 -11.58
CA GLY A 74 2.05 3.55 -10.72
C GLY A 74 1.90 4.42 -9.49
N PHE A 75 2.94 4.42 -8.68
CA PHE A 75 3.11 5.36 -7.59
C PHE A 75 4.59 5.69 -7.43
N GLN A 76 4.85 6.88 -6.94
CA GLN A 76 6.14 7.32 -6.42
C GLN A 76 5.95 7.57 -4.94
N TYR A 77 6.94 7.24 -4.11
CA TYR A 77 6.92 7.62 -2.72
C TYR A 77 8.29 8.11 -2.25
N LYS A 78 8.26 9.11 -1.37
CA LYS A 78 9.39 9.50 -0.54
C LYS A 78 9.12 8.99 0.88
N HIS A 79 9.97 8.10 1.37
CA HIS A 79 9.81 7.51 2.69
C HIS A 79 10.10 8.51 3.83
N GLY A 80 9.63 8.20 5.04
CA GLY A 80 9.92 8.96 6.25
C GLY A 80 8.76 9.78 6.77
N TYR A 81 9.06 10.84 7.52
CA TYR A 81 8.07 11.66 8.21
C TYR A 81 7.83 12.99 7.51
N ALA A 82 6.90 13.76 8.07
CA ALA A 82 6.59 15.13 7.63
C ALA A 82 7.83 16.01 7.46
N GLU A 83 8.76 15.97 8.41
CA GLU A 83 10.02 16.73 8.37
C GLU A 83 10.96 16.33 7.21
N ASP A 84 10.84 15.10 6.71
CA ASP A 84 11.59 14.61 5.55
C ASP A 84 10.94 15.06 4.22
N GLY A 85 9.78 15.70 4.27
CA GLY A 85 8.93 15.96 3.10
C GLY A 85 8.37 14.67 2.50
N ALA A 86 8.15 13.65 3.33
CA ALA A 86 7.64 12.35 2.88
C ALA A 86 6.23 12.48 2.29
N HIS A 87 6.02 11.86 1.13
CA HIS A 87 4.76 11.89 0.38
C HIS A 87 4.62 10.64 -0.50
N ILE A 88 3.40 10.36 -0.94
CA ILE A 88 3.11 9.35 -1.97
C ILE A 88 2.29 10.00 -3.06
N THR A 89 2.68 9.81 -4.31
CA THR A 89 1.97 10.32 -5.49
C THR A 89 1.59 9.17 -6.41
N TRP A 90 0.34 9.12 -6.85
CA TRP A 90 -0.18 8.08 -7.72
C TRP A 90 -0.32 8.55 -9.16
N ILE A 91 -0.16 7.60 -10.07
CA ILE A 91 -0.31 7.75 -11.51
C ILE A 91 -1.47 6.89 -11.98
N ASN A 92 -2.38 7.50 -12.74
CA ASN A 92 -3.52 6.86 -13.39
C ASN A 92 -3.51 7.21 -14.88
N ASP A 93 -3.52 6.19 -15.74
CA ASP A 93 -3.50 6.35 -17.19
C ASP A 93 -2.40 7.32 -17.67
N GLY A 94 -1.18 7.13 -17.12
CA GLY A 94 0.00 7.94 -17.44
C GLY A 94 -0.02 9.39 -16.93
N LYS A 95 -0.99 9.78 -16.08
CA LYS A 95 -1.12 11.13 -15.52
C LYS A 95 -1.06 11.09 -14.00
N LEU A 96 -0.55 12.15 -13.38
CA LEU A 96 -0.66 12.33 -11.93
C LEU A 96 -2.14 12.35 -11.54
N ALA A 97 -2.52 11.52 -10.57
CA ALA A 97 -3.90 11.40 -10.10
C ALA A 97 -4.10 12.21 -8.82
N TRP A 98 -3.32 11.88 -7.80
CA TRP A 98 -3.31 12.58 -6.52
C TRP A 98 -2.01 12.32 -5.76
N CYS A 99 -1.76 13.12 -4.72
CA CYS A 99 -0.65 12.99 -3.80
C CYS A 99 -1.15 13.12 -2.36
N MET A 100 -0.54 12.39 -1.43
CA MET A 100 -0.68 12.63 0.00
C MET A 100 0.65 13.02 0.62
N ASP A 101 0.61 13.97 1.55
CA ASP A 101 1.76 14.26 2.40
C ASP A 101 1.65 13.51 3.74
N ALA A 102 2.78 13.10 4.31
CA ALA A 102 2.81 12.35 5.57
C ALA A 102 2.15 13.10 6.74
N GLN A 103 2.11 14.44 6.70
CA GLN A 103 1.40 15.28 7.68
C GLN A 103 -0.09 14.93 7.82
N GLY A 104 -0.71 14.35 6.79
CA GLY A 104 -2.10 13.91 6.82
C GLY A 104 -2.38 12.84 7.89
N PHE A 105 -1.34 12.12 8.32
CA PHE A 105 -1.37 11.10 9.36
C PHE A 105 -0.58 11.54 10.61
N GLY A 106 -0.72 12.81 11.00
CA GLY A 106 -0.18 13.35 12.24
C GLY A 106 -0.69 12.65 13.51
N GLY A 107 -0.08 13.01 14.63
CA GLY A 107 -0.44 12.45 15.94
C GLY A 107 -1.80 12.95 16.46
N GLU A 108 -2.45 12.13 17.28
CA GLU A 108 -3.75 12.39 17.87
C GLU A 108 -3.89 11.72 19.26
N THR A 109 -4.58 12.38 20.18
CA THR A 109 -4.61 12.03 21.61
C THR A 109 -5.75 11.09 22.01
N THR A 110 -6.76 10.92 21.18
CA THR A 110 -7.91 10.01 21.45
C THR A 110 -7.44 8.55 21.46
N ALA A 111 -6.63 8.16 20.47
CA ALA A 111 -6.00 6.84 20.44
C ALA A 111 -4.56 6.82 20.99
N ASN A 112 -4.03 7.96 21.46
CA ASN A 112 -2.63 8.13 21.90
C ASN A 112 -1.62 7.69 20.84
N ILE A 113 -1.81 8.15 19.61
CA ILE A 113 -0.98 7.82 18.46
C ILE A 113 -0.11 9.02 18.09
N ASP A 114 1.18 8.79 17.88
CA ASP A 114 2.09 9.80 17.34
C ASP A 114 2.02 9.85 15.80
N LYS A 115 2.68 10.84 15.20
CA LYS A 115 2.80 10.99 13.75
C LYS A 115 3.25 9.69 13.09
N ARG A 116 2.65 9.38 11.93
CA ARG A 116 3.01 8.20 11.13
C ARG A 116 3.88 8.61 9.95
N GLY A 117 4.84 7.77 9.65
CA GLY A 117 5.70 7.93 8.48
C GLY A 117 5.22 7.10 7.30
N ILE A 118 5.68 7.46 6.12
CA ILE A 118 5.65 6.58 4.94
C ILE A 118 6.77 5.56 5.10
N SER A 119 6.47 4.29 4.82
CA SER A 119 7.34 3.16 5.13
C SER A 119 8.77 3.35 4.63
N LYS A 120 9.74 3.12 5.52
CA LYS A 120 11.17 3.01 5.21
C LYS A 120 11.60 1.56 4.99
N GLU A 121 10.68 0.61 5.17
CA GLU A 121 10.97 -0.81 5.04
C GLU A 121 11.00 -1.23 3.56
N PRO A 122 11.82 -2.23 3.20
CA PRO A 122 11.80 -2.80 1.87
C PRO A 122 10.43 -3.42 1.57
N MET A 123 9.91 -3.13 0.38
CA MET A 123 8.65 -3.69 -0.12
C MET A 123 8.90 -4.51 -1.38
N TYR A 124 7.96 -5.39 -1.71
CA TYR A 124 7.94 -6.14 -2.96
C TYR A 124 6.64 -5.85 -3.72
N ILE A 125 6.68 -6.02 -5.04
CA ILE A 125 5.52 -5.78 -5.91
C ILE A 125 4.76 -7.10 -6.07
N ILE A 126 3.45 -7.06 -5.82
CA ILE A 126 2.52 -8.14 -6.13
C ILE A 126 1.58 -7.65 -7.23
N ILE A 127 1.36 -8.49 -8.24
CA ILE A 127 0.32 -8.26 -9.25
C ILE A 127 -0.51 -9.53 -9.35
N ASN A 128 -1.81 -9.41 -9.16
CA ASN A 128 -2.75 -10.53 -9.19
C ASN A 128 -4.06 -10.12 -9.86
N LEU A 129 -4.70 -11.07 -10.55
CA LEU A 129 -6.08 -10.95 -10.99
C LEU A 129 -6.94 -11.83 -10.09
N GLY A 130 -7.95 -11.24 -9.46
CA GLY A 130 -8.82 -11.96 -8.54
C GLY A 130 -10.19 -11.32 -8.43
N ILE A 131 -11.16 -12.10 -7.98
CA ILE A 131 -12.53 -11.68 -7.75
C ILE A 131 -12.96 -12.13 -6.35
N SER A 132 -13.65 -11.27 -5.60
CA SER A 132 -14.04 -11.56 -4.23
C SER A 132 -15.26 -10.74 -3.80
N GLU A 133 -16.24 -11.43 -3.25
CA GLU A 133 -17.43 -10.80 -2.66
C GLU A 133 -17.12 -9.98 -1.41
N GLY A 134 -15.91 -10.13 -0.84
CA GLY A 134 -15.44 -9.33 0.30
C GLY A 134 -15.06 -7.90 -0.08
N PHE A 135 -14.78 -7.63 -1.37
CA PHE A 135 -14.44 -6.30 -1.87
C PHE A 135 -15.50 -5.72 -2.81
N SER A 136 -16.29 -6.56 -3.46
CA SER A 136 -17.38 -6.15 -4.36
C SER A 136 -18.60 -7.00 -4.05
N HIS A 137 -19.65 -6.40 -3.50
CA HIS A 137 -20.87 -7.13 -3.14
C HIS A 137 -21.80 -7.28 -4.35
N GLY A 138 -22.49 -8.43 -4.44
CA GLY A 138 -23.50 -8.66 -5.48
C GLY A 138 -22.91 -8.83 -6.88
N ILE A 139 -21.82 -9.59 -6.99
CA ILE A 139 -21.13 -9.84 -8.26
C ILE A 139 -22.06 -10.65 -9.18
N PRO A 140 -22.39 -10.14 -10.38
CA PRO A 140 -23.27 -10.85 -11.31
C PRO A 140 -22.48 -11.91 -12.08
N PHE A 141 -22.16 -13.04 -11.43
CA PHE A 141 -21.32 -14.09 -12.02
C PHE A 141 -21.84 -14.63 -13.36
N ASP A 142 -23.16 -14.66 -13.56
CA ASP A 142 -23.78 -15.12 -14.80
C ASP A 142 -23.58 -14.14 -15.99
N GLU A 143 -23.18 -12.90 -15.72
CA GLU A 143 -22.88 -11.88 -16.75
C GLU A 143 -21.37 -11.76 -17.04
N LEU A 144 -20.52 -12.46 -16.28
CA LEU A 144 -19.07 -12.42 -16.44
C LEU A 144 -18.58 -13.40 -17.52
N THR A 145 -17.61 -12.98 -18.31
CA THR A 145 -16.92 -13.83 -19.28
C THR A 145 -15.69 -14.46 -18.65
N PHE A 146 -15.57 -15.79 -18.73
CA PHE A 146 -14.41 -16.54 -18.24
C PHE A 146 -13.84 -17.48 -19.33
N PRO A 147 -12.52 -17.75 -19.33
CA PRO A 147 -11.50 -17.16 -18.46
C PRO A 147 -11.29 -15.66 -18.76
N ALA A 148 -10.81 -14.91 -17.75
CA ALA A 148 -10.46 -13.50 -17.87
C ALA A 148 -8.94 -13.34 -17.75
N ASP A 149 -8.35 -12.46 -18.56
CA ASP A 149 -6.92 -12.23 -18.66
C ASP A 149 -6.53 -10.81 -18.20
N MET A 150 -5.57 -10.73 -17.29
CA MET A 150 -4.85 -9.49 -16.99
C MET A 150 -3.50 -9.52 -17.69
N LYS A 151 -3.30 -8.61 -18.64
CA LYS A 151 -2.06 -8.51 -19.42
C LYS A 151 -1.18 -7.38 -18.91
N VAL A 152 0.10 -7.68 -18.70
CA VAL A 152 1.12 -6.72 -18.27
C VAL A 152 2.19 -6.66 -19.35
N ASP A 153 2.33 -5.50 -19.99
CA ASP A 153 3.37 -5.27 -21.00
C ASP A 153 4.74 -5.06 -20.35
N TRP A 154 4.80 -4.29 -19.27
CA TRP A 154 6.02 -4.03 -18.53
C TRP A 154 5.76 -3.69 -17.06
N ILE A 155 6.80 -3.89 -16.25
CA ILE A 155 6.92 -3.38 -14.88
C ILE A 155 8.27 -2.66 -14.82
N ARG A 156 8.29 -1.46 -14.23
CA ARG A 156 9.51 -0.68 -14.05
C ARG A 156 9.62 -0.21 -12.61
N VAL A 157 10.83 -0.29 -12.06
CA VAL A 157 11.19 0.19 -10.73
C VAL A 157 12.30 1.20 -10.89
N TYR A 158 12.13 2.37 -10.29
CA TYR A 158 13.10 3.46 -10.35
C TYR A 158 13.56 3.81 -8.93
N GLN A 159 14.81 4.20 -8.81
CA GLN A 159 15.39 4.81 -7.61
C GLN A 159 16.02 6.14 -8.03
N TYR A 160 16.07 7.12 -7.13
CA TYR A 160 16.81 8.35 -7.39
C TYR A 160 18.30 8.03 -7.56
N GLU A 161 18.96 8.68 -8.53
CA GLU A 161 20.34 8.37 -8.90
C GLU A 161 21.31 8.55 -7.72
N ASP A 162 21.04 9.49 -6.82
CA ASP A 162 21.80 9.82 -5.62
C ASP A 162 21.38 9.05 -4.36
N GLU A 163 20.31 8.25 -4.43
CA GLU A 163 19.77 7.47 -3.30
C GLU A 163 19.66 5.97 -3.61
N MET A 164 20.38 5.48 -4.62
CA MET A 164 20.35 4.06 -5.00
C MET A 164 20.84 3.16 -3.87
N ASN A 165 20.00 2.20 -3.47
CA ASN A 165 20.32 1.19 -2.48
C ASN A 165 19.74 -0.17 -2.87
N VAL A 166 20.62 -1.14 -3.12
CA VAL A 166 20.27 -2.51 -3.53
C VAL A 166 20.91 -3.57 -2.63
N THR A 167 21.38 -3.19 -1.42
CA THR A 167 21.99 -4.13 -0.48
C THR A 167 20.96 -4.71 0.49
N CYS A 168 21.16 -5.97 0.90
CA CYS A 168 20.43 -6.62 1.99
C CYS A 168 20.93 -6.20 3.39
N ASP A 169 21.94 -5.31 3.46
CA ASP A 169 22.48 -4.74 4.70
C ASP A 169 22.72 -3.22 4.58
N PRO A 170 21.67 -2.40 4.46
CA PRO A 170 21.85 -0.95 4.44
C PRO A 170 22.54 -0.44 5.72
N PRO A 171 23.43 0.56 5.66
CA PRO A 171 24.10 1.11 6.85
C PRO A 171 23.14 1.59 7.95
N ASN A 172 21.98 2.13 7.55
CA ASN A 172 20.95 2.62 8.46
C ASN A 172 19.95 1.55 8.91
N PHE A 173 20.02 0.34 8.32
CA PHE A 173 19.17 -0.80 8.60
C PHE A 173 20.01 -2.08 8.52
N ALA A 174 20.95 -2.25 9.46
CA ALA A 174 21.85 -3.40 9.48
C ALA A 174 21.08 -4.69 9.79
N THR A 175 20.49 -5.30 8.76
CA THR A 175 19.59 -6.45 8.85
C THR A 175 20.32 -7.78 8.72
N SER A 176 21.51 -7.82 8.13
CA SER A 176 22.21 -9.09 7.86
C SER A 176 22.55 -9.85 9.13
N ASN A 177 22.99 -9.16 10.18
CA ASN A 177 23.27 -9.82 11.46
C ASN A 177 22.01 -10.47 12.05
N TYR A 178 20.86 -9.82 11.93
CA TYR A 178 19.59 -10.34 12.43
C TYR A 178 19.11 -11.53 11.59
N ILE A 179 19.13 -11.41 10.26
CA ILE A 179 18.77 -12.51 9.34
C ILE A 179 19.66 -13.73 9.56
N ASN A 180 20.98 -13.53 9.70
CA ASN A 180 21.94 -14.60 9.95
C ASN A 180 21.78 -15.26 11.33
N ALA A 181 21.23 -14.54 12.32
CA ALA A 181 20.90 -15.12 13.62
C ALA A 181 19.66 -16.02 13.57
N PHE A 182 18.77 -15.82 12.59
CA PHE A 182 17.49 -16.54 12.48
C PHE A 182 17.23 -17.09 11.05
N PRO A 183 18.14 -17.90 10.48
CA PRO A 183 18.11 -18.22 9.05
C PRO A 183 16.86 -18.99 8.62
N GLU A 184 16.27 -19.83 9.49
CA GLU A 184 15.07 -20.60 9.16
C GLU A 184 13.84 -19.70 8.99
N ALA A 185 13.68 -18.68 9.83
CA ALA A 185 12.56 -17.73 9.72
C ALA A 185 12.56 -16.97 8.38
N TYR A 186 13.73 -16.80 7.76
CA TYR A 186 13.90 -16.11 6.49
C TYR A 186 14.04 -17.04 5.28
N SER A 187 14.01 -18.36 5.48
CA SER A 187 14.11 -19.35 4.39
C SER A 187 12.94 -20.33 4.33
N ASN A 188 12.10 -20.40 5.37
CA ASN A 188 10.92 -21.26 5.43
C ASN A 188 9.62 -20.43 5.31
N PRO A 189 8.88 -20.53 4.19
CA PRO A 189 7.64 -19.79 3.99
C PRO A 189 6.46 -20.27 4.86
N GLU A 190 6.57 -21.42 5.53
CA GLU A 190 5.52 -21.93 6.43
C GLU A 190 5.52 -21.21 7.79
N LEU A 191 6.60 -20.50 8.12
CA LEU A 191 6.74 -19.72 9.35
C LEU A 191 6.23 -18.30 9.10
N THR A 192 5.02 -18.02 9.55
CA THR A 192 4.30 -16.75 9.29
C THR A 192 4.16 -15.88 10.54
N THR A 193 4.55 -16.40 11.70
CA THR A 193 4.52 -15.68 12.97
C THR A 193 5.77 -15.97 13.79
N TRP A 194 6.18 -15.02 14.63
CA TRP A 194 7.44 -15.17 15.39
C TRP A 194 7.28 -16.09 16.60
N SER A 195 6.33 -15.78 17.49
CA SER A 195 6.24 -16.39 18.83
C SER A 195 5.25 -17.55 18.95
N ARG A 196 4.45 -17.86 17.93
CA ARG A 196 3.51 -18.98 18.01
C ARG A 196 4.24 -20.33 17.94
N PRO A 197 3.59 -21.41 18.38
CA PRO A 197 4.05 -22.78 18.14
C PRO A 197 4.20 -23.11 16.65
N ARG A 198 5.13 -24.03 16.33
CA ARG A 198 5.41 -24.47 14.95
C ARG A 198 4.21 -25.11 14.27
N ASP A 199 3.37 -25.85 15.00
CA ASP A 199 2.12 -26.43 14.45
C ASP A 199 1.06 -25.37 14.09
N LYS A 200 1.28 -24.11 14.47
CA LYS A 200 0.45 -22.94 14.11
C LYS A 200 1.17 -21.97 13.16
N GLY A 201 2.24 -22.42 12.50
CA GLY A 201 3.04 -21.60 11.59
C GLY A 201 3.89 -20.55 12.31
N GLY A 202 4.29 -20.82 13.54
CA GLY A 202 5.16 -19.93 14.31
C GLY A 202 6.60 -20.41 14.43
N TYR A 203 7.52 -19.47 14.60
CA TYR A 203 8.95 -19.76 14.71
C TYR A 203 9.41 -20.16 16.14
N GLU A 204 8.52 -20.04 17.14
CA GLU A 204 8.78 -20.31 18.55
C GLU A 204 9.89 -19.46 19.20
N GLU A 205 10.13 -18.26 18.67
CA GLU A 205 11.10 -17.31 19.21
C GLU A 205 10.45 -16.16 19.99
N ALA A 206 11.19 -15.58 20.95
CA ALA A 206 10.73 -14.41 21.69
C ALA A 206 10.61 -13.20 20.76
N TRP A 207 9.54 -12.41 20.92
CA TRP A 207 9.34 -11.20 20.13
C TRP A 207 10.52 -10.22 20.28
N PRO A 208 11.00 -9.60 19.19
CA PRO A 208 12.10 -8.63 19.26
C PRO A 208 11.79 -7.49 20.24
N ARG A 209 12.78 -7.16 21.07
CA ARG A 209 12.63 -6.10 22.09
C ARG A 209 12.84 -4.72 21.50
N ASN A 210 12.21 -3.71 22.08
CA ASN A 210 12.45 -2.30 21.76
C ASN A 210 12.63 -1.43 23.01
N SER A 211 13.35 -0.31 22.86
CA SER A 211 13.66 0.61 23.96
C SER A 211 12.43 1.25 24.61
N MET A 212 11.34 1.40 23.86
CA MET A 212 10.14 2.10 24.29
C MET A 212 9.25 1.25 25.21
N SER A 213 9.25 -0.07 25.08
CA SER A 213 8.49 -0.98 25.95
C SER A 213 9.35 -1.87 26.84
N ASP A 214 10.55 -2.24 26.39
CA ASP A 214 11.34 -3.32 27.00
C ASP A 214 12.68 -2.85 27.59
N GLY A 215 13.03 -1.58 27.40
CA GLY A 215 14.22 -0.94 27.98
C GLY A 215 15.56 -1.40 27.39
N CYS A 216 15.56 -1.95 26.17
CA CYS A 216 16.76 -2.34 25.42
C CYS A 216 17.36 -1.20 24.60
#